data_AF-A0A9P6YS55-F1
#
_entry.id   AF-A0A9P6YS55-F1
#
_cell.length_a   1.000
_cell.length_b   1.000
_cell.length_c   1.000
_cell.angle_alpha   90.00
_cell.angle_beta   90.00
_cell.angle_gamma   90.00
#
_symmetry.space_group_name_H-M   'P 1'
#
loop_
_entity.id
_entity.type
_entity.pdbx_description
1 polymer ?
#
loop_
_entity_poly.entity_id
_entity_poly.type
_entity_poly.pdbx_seq_one_letter_code
_entity_poly.pdbx_strand_id
1 'polypeptide(L)'
;MFTVVDPMHNLHLGTAKKMMMIWRTTLINRRLMLTNEDMKTMVAEARNIQLPVGYDSSSLVRKTTTGEIGFSHLKADEWKVWVASMSKVLLFGKLDQQYYQHWLKFVDANILIASPSITLEDAEKAHQLLVSFCSEMEGLYGAKNISINMHLHAHLKEGIVNYGPVYGYWVFNFERYNGDIKNFNTNQDYNINVYISLALPHNINLTTGSEALPLSTIASMNLVSITSLIDDMCIHECISTFYQNVYQTNQMYVPGEIIKFKTINLLGQSYKSAACYSPRGSYLCSFFPGPNQGYILRPGQVQFFFCHILEMDNKEVIHTFAFVRWYKSTPYTFGMDSSNDLKTWSDEFEEVDSSCVLPVQRIYGPVGGTSTEVEVQPEGINLSILGCLSMYGLIAVSQQVPKLNRRKKQKIAGIKRSFPPTGLTRVIFAVCFLPPCLPMLNPTEECWPEI
;
A
#
# COMPACT_ATOMS: atom_id res chain seq x y z
N MET A 1 29.85 -12.08 12.40
CA MET A 1 28.74 -11.34 11.77
C MET A 1 28.43 -12.01 10.44
N PHE A 2 27.25 -12.62 10.28
CA PHE A 2 26.84 -13.24 9.02
C PHE A 2 26.02 -12.23 8.22
N THR A 3 26.48 -11.87 7.03
CA THR A 3 25.74 -10.97 6.12
C THR A 3 24.79 -11.80 5.28
N VAL A 4 23.49 -11.50 5.36
CA VAL A 4 22.46 -12.23 4.62
C VAL A 4 22.56 -11.91 3.13
N VAL A 5 22.56 -12.94 2.29
CA VAL A 5 22.49 -12.80 0.84
C VAL A 5 21.04 -12.56 0.42
N ASP A 6 20.78 -11.43 -0.22
CA ASP A 6 19.45 -11.11 -0.76
C ASP A 6 19.17 -11.90 -2.06
N PRO A 7 18.11 -12.73 -2.11
CA PRO A 7 17.76 -13.50 -3.30
C PRO A 7 17.34 -12.64 -4.50
N MET A 8 16.84 -11.43 -4.29
CA MET A 8 16.42 -10.55 -5.39
C MET A 8 17.61 -10.15 -6.26
N HIS A 9 18.67 -9.61 -5.66
CA HIS A 9 19.88 -9.23 -6.39
C HIS A 9 20.68 -10.44 -6.83
N ASN A 10 20.75 -11.46 -5.98
CA ASN A 10 21.62 -12.61 -6.21
C ASN A 10 21.06 -13.56 -7.30
N LEU A 11 19.83 -14.06 -7.13
CA LEU A 11 19.23 -15.04 -8.04
C LEU A 11 18.67 -14.36 -9.30
N HIS A 12 17.84 -13.33 -9.12
CA HIS A 12 17.04 -12.76 -10.21
C HIS A 12 17.84 -11.75 -11.05
N LEU A 13 18.30 -10.65 -10.44
CA LEU A 13 19.08 -9.63 -11.17
C LEU A 13 20.50 -10.08 -11.50
N GLY A 14 21.04 -11.02 -10.72
CA GLY A 14 22.37 -11.56 -10.85
C GLY A 14 22.43 -12.75 -11.79
N THR A 15 22.14 -13.95 -11.26
CA THR A 15 22.33 -15.21 -11.99
C THR A 15 21.40 -15.34 -13.20
N ALA A 16 20.10 -15.10 -13.07
CA ALA A 16 19.15 -15.29 -14.18
C ALA A 16 19.49 -14.38 -15.37
N LYS A 17 19.80 -13.10 -15.10
CA LYS A 17 20.25 -12.16 -16.12
C LYS A 17 21.57 -12.60 -16.77
N LYS A 18 22.54 -13.08 -15.98
CA LYS A 18 23.83 -13.58 -16.48
C LYS A 18 23.63 -14.80 -17.39
N MET A 19 22.75 -15.73 -17.03
CA MET A 19 22.47 -16.92 -17.85
C MET A 19 21.89 -16.55 -19.21
N MET A 20 20.92 -15.62 -19.24
CA MET A 20 20.39 -15.11 -20.51
C MET A 20 21.48 -14.47 -21.37
N MET A 21 22.39 -13.70 -20.77
CA MET A 21 23.53 -13.12 -21.48
C MET A 21 24.45 -14.19 -22.06
N ILE A 22 24.76 -15.23 -21.28
CA ILE A 22 25.62 -16.34 -21.73
C ILE A 22 25.01 -17.02 -22.96
N TRP A 23 23.72 -17.37 -22.92
CA TRP A 23 23.06 -18.06 -24.03
C TRP A 23 22.94 -17.21 -25.30
N ARG A 24 22.97 -15.88 -25.15
CA ARG A 24 22.85 -14.91 -26.24
C ARG A 24 24.18 -14.41 -26.77
N THR A 25 25.31 -14.74 -26.14
CA THR A 25 26.65 -14.27 -26.54
C THR A 25 27.67 -15.39 -26.73
N THR A 26 27.47 -16.54 -26.09
CA THR A 26 28.41 -17.66 -26.16
C THR A 26 28.12 -18.52 -27.39
N LEU A 27 29.14 -18.70 -28.23
CA LEU A 27 29.11 -19.63 -29.35
C LEU A 27 29.65 -20.99 -28.91
N ILE A 28 28.83 -22.02 -29.07
CA ILE A 28 29.21 -23.42 -28.85
C ILE A 28 29.10 -24.12 -30.19
N ASN A 29 30.14 -24.81 -30.62
CA ASN A 29 30.21 -25.44 -31.95
C ASN A 29 29.89 -24.45 -33.10
N ARG A 30 30.37 -23.21 -32.99
CA ARG A 30 30.12 -22.09 -33.94
C ARG A 30 28.65 -21.67 -34.07
N ARG A 31 27.77 -22.09 -33.16
CA ARG A 31 26.36 -21.70 -33.11
C ARG A 31 26.03 -21.00 -31.80
N LEU A 32 25.16 -19.99 -31.87
CA LEU A 32 24.63 -19.32 -30.70
C LEU A 32 23.62 -20.22 -29.98
N MET A 33 23.63 -20.23 -28.65
CA MET A 33 22.73 -21.10 -27.89
C MET A 33 21.26 -20.66 -28.01
N LEU A 34 21.00 -19.35 -28.09
CA LEU A 34 19.69 -18.78 -28.37
C LEU A 34 19.75 -17.73 -29.48
N THR A 35 19.13 -18.03 -30.62
CA THR A 35 19.12 -17.13 -31.79
C THR A 35 18.01 -16.08 -31.71
N ASN A 36 18.04 -15.08 -32.60
CA ASN A 36 16.96 -14.10 -32.71
C ASN A 36 15.63 -14.73 -33.14
N GLU A 37 15.67 -15.83 -33.89
CA GLU A 37 14.46 -16.53 -34.30
C GLU A 37 13.84 -17.29 -33.13
N ASP A 38 14.66 -17.95 -32.31
CA ASP A 38 14.22 -18.59 -31.06
C ASP A 38 13.51 -17.58 -30.15
N MET A 39 14.06 -16.37 -30.03
CA MET A 39 13.48 -15.29 -29.23
C MET A 39 12.11 -14.83 -29.76
N LYS A 40 11.91 -14.74 -31.09
CA LYS A 40 10.60 -14.42 -31.67
C LYS A 40 9.58 -15.52 -31.39
N THR A 41 9.99 -16.78 -31.54
CA THR A 41 9.14 -17.93 -31.23
C THR A 41 8.74 -17.93 -29.76
N MET A 42 9.69 -17.63 -28.85
CA MET A 42 9.42 -17.49 -27.42
C MET A 42 8.41 -16.37 -27.14
N VAL A 43 8.49 -15.22 -27.83
CA VAL A 43 7.50 -14.14 -27.69
C VAL A 43 6.11 -14.60 -28.14
N ALA A 44 6.01 -15.33 -29.25
CA ALA A 44 4.73 -15.85 -29.74
C ALA A 44 4.11 -16.86 -28.76
N GLU A 45 4.91 -17.79 -28.24
CA GLU A 45 4.48 -18.77 -27.24
C GLU A 45 4.09 -18.10 -25.91
N ALA A 46 4.88 -17.11 -25.46
CA ALA A 46 4.66 -16.43 -24.20
C ALA A 46 3.35 -15.66 -24.14
N ARG A 47 2.83 -15.18 -25.28
CA ARG A 47 1.50 -14.55 -25.37
C ARG A 47 0.35 -15.53 -25.06
N ASN A 48 0.59 -16.82 -25.23
CA ASN A 48 -0.41 -17.86 -24.96
C ASN A 48 -0.32 -18.38 -23.51
N ILE A 49 0.68 -17.95 -22.73
CA ILE A 49 0.83 -18.34 -21.33
C ILE A 49 -0.11 -17.50 -20.47
N GLN A 50 -1.02 -18.17 -19.78
CA GLN A 50 -1.88 -17.55 -18.77
C GLN A 50 -1.22 -17.63 -17.39
N LEU A 51 -1.02 -16.48 -16.75
CA LEU A 51 -0.49 -16.39 -15.39
C LEU A 51 -1.62 -16.07 -14.39
N PRO A 52 -1.47 -16.45 -13.10
CA PRO A 52 -2.42 -16.08 -12.05
C PRO A 52 -2.59 -14.56 -11.88
N VAL A 53 -3.74 -14.15 -11.34
CA VAL A 53 -4.07 -12.74 -11.08
C VAL A 53 -2.99 -12.09 -10.21
N GLY A 54 -2.47 -10.94 -10.66
CA GLY A 54 -1.39 -10.20 -9.99
C GLY A 54 0.01 -10.40 -10.61
N TYR A 55 0.16 -11.34 -11.55
CA TYR A 55 1.34 -11.47 -12.39
C TYR A 55 1.00 -11.11 -13.83
N ASP A 56 1.79 -10.21 -14.43
CA ASP A 56 1.59 -9.79 -15.82
C ASP A 56 2.73 -10.29 -16.72
N SER A 57 2.40 -11.10 -17.72
CA SER A 57 3.34 -11.55 -18.74
C SER A 57 3.54 -10.50 -19.83
N SER A 58 2.65 -9.51 -19.98
CA SER A 58 2.64 -8.58 -21.10
C SER A 58 3.89 -7.67 -21.13
N SER A 59 4.29 -7.14 -19.97
CA SER A 59 5.51 -6.33 -19.86
C SER A 59 6.77 -7.14 -20.16
N LEU A 60 6.83 -8.38 -19.68
CA LEU A 60 7.94 -9.29 -19.91
C LEU A 60 8.04 -9.66 -21.40
N VAL A 61 6.93 -10.08 -22.00
CA VAL A 61 6.83 -10.43 -23.44
C VAL A 61 7.29 -9.28 -24.33
N ARG A 62 6.88 -8.04 -24.01
CA ARG A 62 7.32 -6.84 -24.74
C ARG A 62 8.84 -6.62 -24.64
N LYS A 63 9.42 -6.91 -23.47
CA LYS A 63 10.85 -6.70 -23.20
C LYS A 63 11.76 -7.84 -23.65
N THR A 64 11.21 -9.02 -23.94
CA THR A 64 11.96 -10.19 -24.40
C THR A 64 12.86 -9.87 -25.60
N THR A 65 12.36 -9.12 -26.59
CA THR A 65 13.14 -8.72 -27.79
C THR A 65 13.75 -7.32 -27.68
N THR A 66 13.71 -6.69 -26.50
CA THR A 66 14.24 -5.34 -26.31
C THR A 66 15.76 -5.39 -26.08
N GLY A 67 16.51 -4.58 -26.84
CA GLY A 67 17.97 -4.51 -26.82
C GLY A 67 18.65 -5.61 -27.65
N GLU A 68 19.94 -5.46 -27.93
CA GLU A 68 20.71 -6.40 -28.77
C GLU A 68 20.74 -7.83 -28.22
N ILE A 69 20.83 -7.94 -26.89
CA ILE A 69 20.89 -9.23 -26.18
C ILE A 69 19.47 -9.79 -25.93
N GLY A 70 18.43 -8.96 -25.93
CA GLY A 70 17.09 -9.33 -25.45
C GLY A 70 16.97 -9.28 -23.92
N PHE A 71 15.75 -9.14 -23.41
CA PHE A 71 15.44 -8.95 -21.98
C PHE A 71 16.06 -7.71 -21.33
N SER A 72 16.40 -6.69 -22.12
CA SER A 72 16.88 -5.41 -21.56
C SER A 72 15.81 -4.76 -20.68
N HIS A 73 16.26 -4.15 -19.58
CA HIS A 73 15.42 -3.42 -18.63
C HIS A 73 14.30 -4.24 -17.97
N LEU A 74 14.49 -5.56 -17.87
CA LEU A 74 13.68 -6.37 -16.96
C LEU A 74 13.95 -5.96 -15.51
N LYS A 75 12.86 -5.70 -14.77
CA LYS A 75 12.85 -5.46 -13.34
C LYS A 75 13.03 -6.78 -12.57
N ALA A 76 13.40 -6.71 -11.30
CA ALA A 76 13.64 -7.90 -10.48
C ALA A 76 12.40 -8.80 -10.36
N ASP A 77 11.19 -8.22 -10.31
CA ASP A 77 9.93 -8.94 -10.21
C ASP A 77 9.61 -9.66 -11.53
N GLU A 78 9.88 -9.03 -12.66
CA GLU A 78 9.80 -9.66 -13.99
C GLU A 78 10.80 -10.83 -14.10
N TRP A 79 12.04 -10.69 -13.59
CA TRP A 79 13.00 -11.79 -13.54
C TRP A 79 12.54 -12.94 -12.64
N LYS A 80 11.86 -12.65 -11.52
CA LYS A 80 11.26 -13.70 -10.67
C LYS A 80 10.21 -14.51 -11.43
N VAL A 81 9.30 -13.83 -12.15
CA VAL A 81 8.27 -14.47 -12.97
C VAL A 81 8.90 -15.26 -14.12
N TRP A 82 9.94 -14.70 -14.74
CA TRP A 82 10.72 -15.38 -15.77
C TRP A 82 11.25 -16.73 -15.26
N VAL A 83 11.99 -16.71 -14.16
CA VAL A 83 12.63 -17.92 -13.60
C VAL A 83 11.59 -18.93 -13.16
N ALA A 84 10.66 -18.53 -12.29
CA ALA A 84 9.75 -19.46 -11.60
C ALA A 84 8.66 -20.06 -12.52
N SER A 85 8.25 -19.33 -13.57
CA SER A 85 7.06 -19.71 -14.34
C SER A 85 7.32 -19.87 -15.84
N MET A 86 7.97 -18.89 -16.48
CA MET A 86 7.99 -18.82 -17.94
C MET A 86 9.17 -19.57 -18.58
N SER A 87 10.36 -19.50 -17.97
CA SER A 87 11.60 -19.98 -18.56
C SER A 87 11.57 -21.49 -18.83
N LYS A 88 10.97 -22.28 -17.94
CA LYS A 88 10.79 -23.73 -18.10
C LYS A 88 10.04 -24.08 -19.38
N VAL A 89 8.95 -23.36 -19.67
CA VAL A 89 8.14 -23.60 -20.87
C VAL A 89 8.83 -23.06 -22.12
N LEU A 90 9.34 -21.82 -22.05
CA LEU A 90 9.81 -21.11 -23.23
C LEU A 90 11.16 -21.60 -23.74
N LEU A 91 12.03 -22.10 -22.86
CA LEU A 91 13.34 -22.64 -23.25
C LEU A 91 13.27 -24.10 -23.72
N PHE A 92 12.14 -24.77 -23.51
CA PHE A 92 11.95 -26.15 -23.92
C PHE A 92 12.04 -26.27 -25.45
N GLY A 93 12.91 -27.17 -25.93
CA GLY A 93 13.17 -27.36 -27.36
C GLY A 93 14.02 -26.27 -28.03
N LYS A 94 14.46 -25.24 -27.29
CA LYS A 94 15.31 -24.14 -27.83
C LYS A 94 16.75 -24.21 -27.34
N LEU A 95 16.96 -24.70 -26.11
CA LEU A 95 18.28 -25.04 -25.59
C LEU A 95 18.55 -26.54 -25.76
N ASP A 96 19.81 -26.91 -26.03
CA ASP A 96 20.21 -28.32 -26.01
C ASP A 96 19.93 -28.92 -24.63
N GLN A 97 19.60 -30.22 -24.62
CA GLN A 97 19.09 -30.91 -23.44
C GLN A 97 19.97 -30.74 -22.20
N GLN A 98 21.30 -30.78 -22.33
CA GLN A 98 22.23 -30.58 -21.22
C GLN A 98 22.08 -29.22 -20.53
N TYR A 99 21.94 -28.13 -21.31
CA TYR A 99 21.82 -26.77 -20.78
C TYR A 99 20.43 -26.51 -20.22
N TYR A 100 19.40 -27.11 -20.84
CA TYR A 100 18.05 -27.02 -20.32
C TYR A 100 17.93 -27.72 -18.96
N GLN A 101 18.44 -28.95 -18.84
CA GLN A 101 18.45 -29.69 -17.55
C GLN A 101 19.26 -28.97 -16.48
N HIS A 102 20.39 -28.37 -16.86
CA HIS A 102 21.18 -27.52 -15.97
C HIS A 102 20.36 -26.32 -15.46
N TRP A 103 19.67 -25.60 -16.34
CA TRP A 103 18.81 -24.48 -15.96
C TRP A 103 17.65 -24.90 -15.05
N LEU A 104 17.06 -26.08 -15.26
CA LEU A 104 15.96 -26.57 -14.42
C LEU A 104 16.36 -26.72 -12.95
N LYS A 105 17.61 -27.07 -12.64
CA LYS A 105 18.11 -27.11 -11.26
C LYS A 105 17.98 -25.74 -10.58
N PHE A 106 18.34 -24.69 -11.30
CA PHE A 106 18.21 -23.31 -10.82
C PHE A 106 16.74 -22.91 -10.66
N VAL A 107 15.87 -23.26 -11.61
CA VAL A 107 14.43 -22.98 -11.54
C VAL A 107 13.79 -23.68 -10.33
N ASP A 108 14.04 -24.98 -10.17
CA ASP A 108 13.45 -25.77 -9.09
C ASP A 108 13.92 -25.27 -7.71
N ALA A 109 15.19 -24.87 -7.58
CA ALA A 109 15.69 -24.24 -6.36
C ALA A 109 14.99 -22.91 -6.06
N ASN A 110 14.78 -22.05 -7.07
CA ASN A 110 14.09 -20.78 -6.90
C ASN A 110 12.63 -20.97 -6.47
N ILE A 111 11.94 -21.99 -7.01
CA ILE A 111 10.56 -22.31 -6.63
C ILE A 111 10.49 -22.75 -5.16
N LEU A 112 11.42 -23.60 -4.70
CA LEU A 112 11.51 -24.03 -3.30
C LEU A 112 11.77 -22.84 -2.38
N ILE A 113 12.78 -22.03 -2.70
CA ILE A 113 13.18 -20.86 -1.90
C ILE A 113 12.05 -19.83 -1.80
N ALA A 114 11.34 -19.59 -2.91
CA ALA A 114 10.22 -18.65 -2.97
C ALA A 114 8.88 -19.27 -2.52
N SER A 115 8.87 -20.42 -1.85
CA SER A 115 7.63 -20.99 -1.30
C SER A 115 7.17 -20.19 -0.06
N PRO A 116 5.86 -19.92 0.12
CA PRO A 116 5.36 -19.16 1.27
C PRO A 116 5.71 -19.77 2.64
N SER A 117 5.81 -21.09 2.66
CA SER A 117 6.34 -21.88 3.77
C SER A 117 7.47 -22.74 3.25
N ILE A 118 8.59 -22.79 3.96
CA ILE A 118 9.75 -23.59 3.60
C ILE A 118 10.17 -24.46 4.78
N THR A 119 10.36 -25.76 4.55
CA THR A 119 10.91 -26.67 5.56
C THR A 119 12.44 -26.69 5.49
N LEU A 120 13.11 -27.20 6.53
CA LEU A 120 14.56 -27.41 6.49
C LEU A 120 14.99 -28.38 5.40
N GLU A 121 14.14 -29.38 5.08
CA GLU A 121 14.39 -30.32 3.99
C GLU A 121 14.29 -29.63 2.62
N ASP A 122 13.28 -28.78 2.42
CA ASP A 122 13.15 -27.97 1.20
C ASP A 122 14.35 -27.03 1.02
N ALA A 123 14.80 -26.39 2.11
CA ALA A 123 15.96 -25.51 2.10
C ALA A 123 17.26 -26.27 1.76
N GLU A 124 17.44 -27.47 2.32
CA GLU A 124 18.58 -28.34 2.00
C GLU A 124 18.54 -28.82 0.54
N LYS A 125 17.35 -29.19 0.05
CA LYS A 125 17.16 -29.58 -1.36
C LYS A 125 17.47 -28.42 -2.31
N ALA A 126 16.98 -27.22 -2.00
CA ALA A 126 17.29 -26.03 -2.79
C ALA A 126 18.79 -25.71 -2.78
N HIS A 127 19.47 -25.87 -1.64
CA HIS A 127 20.92 -25.72 -1.53
C HIS A 127 21.66 -26.72 -2.42
N GLN A 128 21.32 -28.00 -2.37
CA GLN A 128 21.95 -29.04 -3.20
C GLN A 128 21.78 -28.77 -4.70
N LEU A 129 20.58 -28.34 -5.11
CA LEU A 129 20.30 -27.94 -6.49
C LEU A 129 21.17 -26.76 -6.94
N LEU A 130 21.31 -25.73 -6.10
CA LEU A 130 22.13 -24.56 -6.40
C LEU A 130 23.63 -24.87 -6.42
N VAL A 131 24.12 -25.69 -5.50
CA VAL A 131 25.52 -26.13 -5.48
C VAL A 131 25.83 -26.98 -6.72
N SER A 132 24.95 -27.92 -7.08
CA SER A 132 25.09 -28.72 -8.31
C SER A 132 25.08 -27.83 -9.55
N PHE A 133 24.17 -26.86 -9.61
CA PHE A 133 24.14 -25.85 -10.68
C PHE A 133 25.49 -25.13 -10.80
N CYS A 134 26.04 -24.65 -9.68
CA CYS A 134 27.31 -23.93 -9.67
C CYS A 134 28.50 -24.82 -10.06
N SER A 135 28.56 -26.06 -9.59
CA SER A 135 29.66 -26.98 -9.92
C SER A 135 29.72 -27.33 -11.42
N GLU A 136 28.57 -27.31 -12.10
CA GLU A 136 28.47 -27.63 -13.53
C GLU A 136 28.72 -26.42 -14.44
N MET A 137 28.74 -25.20 -13.88
CA MET A 137 28.93 -23.96 -14.66
C MET A 137 30.26 -23.95 -15.43
N GLU A 138 31.35 -24.38 -14.80
CA GLU A 138 32.68 -24.36 -15.41
C GLU A 138 32.75 -25.30 -16.62
N GLY A 139 32.27 -26.53 -16.46
CA GLY A 139 32.28 -27.54 -17.53
C GLY A 139 31.37 -27.18 -18.70
N LEU A 140 30.20 -26.59 -18.43
CA LEU A 140 29.21 -26.27 -19.47
C LEU A 140 29.46 -24.94 -20.17
N TYR A 141 29.89 -23.91 -19.43
CA TYR A 141 29.97 -22.53 -19.93
C TYR A 141 31.38 -21.94 -19.87
N GLY A 142 32.34 -22.62 -19.24
CA GLY A 142 33.72 -22.17 -19.05
C GLY A 142 33.91 -21.27 -17.82
N ALA A 143 35.11 -21.31 -17.24
CA ALA A 143 35.46 -20.59 -16.01
C ALA A 143 35.17 -19.07 -16.05
N LYS A 144 35.33 -18.44 -17.23
CA LYS A 144 35.07 -17.00 -17.43
C LYS A 144 33.62 -16.57 -17.17
N ASN A 145 32.69 -17.51 -17.18
CA ASN A 145 31.26 -17.26 -17.05
C ASN A 145 30.73 -17.46 -15.63
N ILE A 146 31.57 -17.96 -14.72
CA ILE A 146 31.25 -18.08 -13.29
C ILE A 146 31.22 -16.67 -12.69
N SER A 147 30.16 -16.37 -11.95
CA SER A 147 29.97 -15.07 -11.30
C SER A 147 29.99 -15.20 -9.79
N ILE A 148 30.30 -14.10 -9.09
CA ILE A 148 30.23 -14.05 -7.62
C ILE A 148 28.83 -14.41 -7.10
N ASN A 149 27.77 -14.05 -7.84
CA ASN A 149 26.40 -14.41 -7.47
C ASN A 149 26.19 -15.92 -7.38
N MET A 150 26.84 -16.68 -8.25
CA MET A 150 26.77 -18.14 -8.24
C MET A 150 27.47 -18.72 -7.01
N HIS A 151 28.60 -18.15 -6.59
CA HIS A 151 29.24 -18.54 -5.33
C HIS A 151 28.34 -18.26 -4.13
N LEU A 152 27.73 -17.08 -4.09
CA LEU A 152 26.82 -16.66 -3.02
C LEU A 152 25.57 -17.54 -2.89
N HIS A 153 25.21 -18.33 -3.91
CA HIS A 153 24.14 -19.32 -3.79
C HIS A 153 24.38 -20.31 -2.63
N ALA A 154 25.64 -20.65 -2.36
CA ALA A 154 26.00 -21.58 -1.28
C ALA A 154 25.60 -21.04 0.10
N HIS A 155 25.48 -19.72 0.24
CA HIS A 155 25.18 -19.04 1.50
C HIS A 155 23.69 -18.71 1.71
N LEU A 156 22.82 -19.03 0.74
CA LEU A 156 21.39 -18.75 0.85
C LEU A 156 20.70 -19.63 1.90
N LYS A 157 21.20 -20.86 2.11
CA LYS A 157 20.63 -21.80 3.09
C LYS A 157 20.75 -21.26 4.50
N GLU A 158 21.92 -20.76 4.87
CA GLU A 158 22.18 -20.17 6.18
C GLU A 158 21.29 -18.94 6.42
N GLY A 159 21.02 -18.16 5.37
CA GLY A 159 20.02 -17.08 5.44
C GLY A 159 18.63 -17.60 5.82
N ILE A 160 18.17 -18.66 5.15
CA ILE A 160 16.84 -19.24 5.42
C ILE A 160 16.77 -19.87 6.82
N VAL A 161 17.82 -20.57 7.25
CA VAL A 161 17.88 -21.22 8.57
C VAL A 161 17.87 -20.18 9.70
N ASN A 162 18.61 -19.08 9.53
CA ASN A 162 18.77 -18.07 10.58
C ASN A 162 17.61 -17.06 10.63
N TYR A 163 17.03 -16.70 9.49
CA TYR A 163 16.04 -15.61 9.37
C TYR A 163 14.66 -16.07 8.91
N GLY A 164 14.48 -17.36 8.62
CA GLY A 164 13.23 -17.92 8.13
C GLY A 164 13.02 -17.76 6.62
N PRO A 165 11.78 -17.84 6.13
CA PRO A 165 11.47 -17.73 4.71
C PRO A 165 12.00 -16.42 4.09
N VAL A 166 12.46 -16.47 2.84
CA VAL A 166 13.07 -15.31 2.16
C VAL A 166 12.18 -14.08 2.09
N TYR A 167 10.86 -14.27 2.15
CA TYR A 167 9.88 -13.18 2.22
C TYR A 167 10.11 -12.23 3.41
N GLY A 168 10.72 -12.71 4.48
CA GLY A 168 11.01 -11.91 5.68
C GLY A 168 12.18 -10.93 5.50
N TYR A 169 13.09 -11.17 4.56
CA TYR A 169 14.31 -10.38 4.41
C TYR A 169 14.70 -10.00 2.97
N TRP A 170 13.96 -10.47 1.96
CA TRP A 170 14.20 -10.08 0.58
C TRP A 170 13.99 -8.58 0.34
N VAL A 171 14.77 -8.00 -0.57
CA VAL A 171 14.87 -6.54 -0.71
C VAL A 171 13.82 -5.94 -1.66
N PHE A 172 12.89 -6.75 -2.19
CA PHE A 172 11.81 -6.28 -3.09
C PHE A 172 10.99 -5.12 -2.51
N ASN A 173 10.65 -5.16 -1.22
CA ASN A 173 9.89 -4.11 -0.57
C ASN A 173 10.71 -2.82 -0.42
N PHE A 174 11.99 -2.96 -0.05
CA PHE A 174 12.92 -1.84 0.06
C PHE A 174 13.19 -1.16 -1.29
N GLU A 175 13.37 -1.92 -2.38
CA GLU A 175 13.55 -1.32 -3.71
C GLU A 175 12.31 -0.56 -4.18
N ARG A 176 11.10 -1.10 -3.91
CA ARG A 176 9.84 -0.39 -4.20
C ARG A 176 9.77 0.90 -3.41
N TYR A 177 10.06 0.84 -2.11
CA TYR A 177 10.08 2.01 -1.25
C TYR A 177 11.14 3.03 -1.69
N ASN A 178 12.32 2.59 -2.12
CA ASN A 178 13.35 3.46 -2.69
C ASN A 178 12.89 4.10 -4.01
N GLY A 179 12.10 3.39 -4.82
CA GLY A 179 11.46 3.93 -6.01
C GLY A 179 10.45 5.03 -5.65
N ASP A 180 9.68 4.82 -4.59
CA ASP A 180 8.79 5.83 -4.03
C ASP A 180 9.61 7.04 -3.53
N ILE A 181 10.72 6.80 -2.80
CA ILE A 181 11.68 7.83 -2.34
C ILE A 181 12.31 8.60 -3.51
N LYS A 182 12.66 7.93 -4.60
CA LYS A 182 13.30 8.57 -5.76
C LYS A 182 12.37 9.56 -6.47
N ASN A 183 11.06 9.36 -6.34
CA ASN A 183 10.06 10.31 -6.84
C ASN A 183 9.85 11.51 -5.90
N PHE A 184 10.54 11.55 -4.74
CA PHE A 184 10.68 12.77 -3.96
C PHE A 184 11.73 13.64 -4.65
N ASN A 185 11.27 14.58 -5.45
CA ASN A 185 12.12 15.59 -6.05
C ASN A 185 12.58 16.56 -4.94
N THR A 186 13.86 16.46 -4.56
CA THR A 186 14.52 17.20 -3.47
C THR A 186 14.82 18.66 -3.81
N ASN A 187 14.29 19.18 -4.92
CA ASN A 187 14.50 20.57 -5.37
C ASN A 187 13.46 21.56 -4.84
N GLN A 188 12.61 21.14 -3.89
CA GLN A 188 11.91 22.07 -3.01
C GLN A 188 12.37 21.76 -1.59
N ASP A 189 12.61 22.80 -0.78
CA ASP A 189 12.91 22.74 0.66
C ASP A 189 11.73 22.14 1.45
N TYR A 190 11.28 20.95 1.08
CA TYR A 190 10.23 20.22 1.74
C TYR A 190 10.85 19.45 2.91
N ASN A 191 10.72 20.02 4.10
CA ASN A 191 11.14 19.37 5.33
C ASN A 191 10.00 18.51 5.87
N ILE A 192 10.17 17.19 5.78
CA ILE A 192 9.19 16.21 6.28
C ILE A 192 8.87 16.40 7.77
N ASN A 193 9.84 16.84 8.59
CA ASN A 193 9.62 17.07 10.01
C ASN A 193 8.69 18.27 10.25
N VAL A 194 8.78 19.31 9.42
CA VAL A 194 7.84 20.44 9.45
C VAL A 194 6.45 19.94 9.10
N TYR A 195 6.29 19.13 8.05
CA TYR A 195 4.99 18.58 7.68
C TYR A 195 4.37 17.70 8.77
N ILE A 196 5.15 16.82 9.40
CA ILE A 196 4.68 15.98 10.51
C ILE A 196 4.27 16.85 11.71
N SER A 197 5.05 17.91 12.00
CA SER A 197 4.74 18.81 13.10
C SER A 197 3.41 19.56 12.93
N LEU A 198 2.97 19.81 11.70
CA LEU A 198 1.69 20.47 11.39
C LEU A 198 0.47 19.58 11.71
N ALA A 199 0.65 18.25 11.73
CA ALA A 199 -0.39 17.31 12.14
C ALA A 199 -0.52 17.20 13.68
N LEU A 200 0.43 17.76 14.44
CA LEU A 200 0.44 17.67 15.90
C LEU A 200 -0.55 18.64 16.54
N PRO A 201 -1.11 18.29 17.71
CA PRO A 201 -2.22 19.03 18.30
C PRO A 201 -1.92 20.50 18.63
N HIS A 202 -0.67 20.79 19.03
CA HIS A 202 -0.23 22.14 19.40
C HIS A 202 -0.20 23.13 18.22
N ASN A 203 -0.22 22.64 16.97
CA ASN A 203 -0.14 23.45 15.75
C ASN A 203 -1.47 23.56 14.97
N ILE A 204 -2.57 23.03 15.52
CA ILE A 204 -3.90 22.98 14.88
C ILE A 204 -4.38 24.34 14.35
N ASN A 205 -4.06 25.43 15.06
CA ASN A 205 -4.51 26.78 14.71
C ASN A 205 -3.55 27.51 13.74
N LEU A 206 -2.41 26.90 13.40
CA LEU A 206 -1.38 27.52 12.53
C LEU A 206 -1.46 27.02 11.08
N THR A 207 -2.10 25.88 10.86
CA THR A 207 -2.28 25.28 9.53
C THR A 207 -3.39 25.95 8.73
N THR A 208 -3.01 26.54 7.61
CA THR A 208 -3.84 27.25 6.63
C THR A 208 -4.26 26.37 5.46
N GLY A 209 -3.53 25.28 5.19
CA GLY A 209 -3.66 24.46 3.99
C GLY A 209 -2.78 24.90 2.82
N SER A 210 -2.05 26.01 2.93
CA SER A 210 -1.05 26.47 1.94
C SER A 210 0.35 25.92 2.16
N GLU A 211 0.55 25.13 3.21
CA GLU A 211 1.88 24.63 3.55
C GLU A 211 2.38 23.68 2.47
N ALA A 212 3.69 23.73 2.21
CA ALA A 212 4.33 22.95 1.16
C ALA A 212 3.97 21.47 1.27
N LEU A 213 3.56 20.89 0.15
CA LEU A 213 3.25 19.46 0.02
C LEU A 213 4.38 18.75 -0.71
N PRO A 214 4.62 17.45 -0.43
CA PRO A 214 5.52 16.65 -1.24
C PRO A 214 5.10 16.71 -2.71
N LEU A 215 6.07 16.78 -3.61
CA LEU A 215 5.79 16.73 -5.06
C LEU A 215 5.08 15.42 -5.46
N SER A 216 5.33 14.32 -4.75
CA SER A 216 4.61 13.05 -4.92
C SER A 216 3.13 13.15 -4.54
N THR A 217 2.82 13.91 -3.49
CA THR A 217 1.45 14.24 -3.09
C THR A 217 0.77 15.08 -4.16
N ILE A 218 1.42 16.13 -4.66
CA ILE A 218 0.88 16.99 -5.74
C ILE A 218 0.62 16.16 -7.01
N ALA A 219 1.57 15.32 -7.41
CA ALA A 219 1.42 14.44 -8.57
C ALA A 219 0.27 13.44 -8.41
N SER A 220 -0.06 13.03 -7.19
CA SER A 220 -1.15 12.08 -6.92
C SER A 220 -2.56 12.67 -7.08
N MET A 221 -2.69 14.01 -7.01
CA MET A 221 -4.00 14.68 -6.99
C MET A 221 -4.76 14.56 -8.30
N ASN A 222 -4.07 14.34 -9.45
CA ASN A 222 -4.68 14.24 -10.78
C ASN A 222 -5.80 15.29 -10.98
N LEU A 223 -5.42 16.58 -10.90
CA LEU A 223 -6.35 17.72 -10.97
C LEU A 223 -7.01 17.77 -12.36
N VAL A 224 -8.34 17.62 -12.41
CA VAL A 224 -9.06 17.45 -13.69
C VAL A 224 -10.22 18.45 -13.86
N SER A 225 -10.93 18.81 -12.80
CA SER A 225 -12.18 19.57 -12.92
C SER A 225 -12.28 20.75 -11.96
N ILE A 226 -12.43 21.95 -12.53
CA ILE A 226 -12.90 23.15 -11.82
C ILE A 226 -14.39 22.98 -11.55
N THR A 227 -14.81 23.26 -10.32
CA THR A 227 -16.20 23.21 -9.85
C THR A 227 -16.58 24.57 -9.31
N SER A 228 -17.67 25.13 -9.84
CA SER A 228 -18.29 26.33 -9.29
C SER A 228 -19.16 25.96 -8.09
N LEU A 229 -19.01 26.72 -6.99
CA LEU A 229 -19.78 26.60 -5.76
C LEU A 229 -21.03 27.49 -5.75
N ILE A 230 -21.37 28.13 -6.87
CA ILE A 230 -22.56 29.01 -6.98
C ILE A 230 -23.84 28.25 -6.58
N ASP A 231 -23.92 26.96 -6.91
CA ASP A 231 -25.08 26.11 -6.59
C ASP A 231 -25.01 25.46 -5.19
N ASP A 232 -23.88 25.59 -4.48
CA ASP A 232 -23.56 24.86 -3.24
C ASP A 232 -23.17 25.86 -2.12
N MET A 233 -24.07 26.81 -1.85
CA MET A 233 -23.84 27.95 -0.94
C MET A 233 -23.35 27.54 0.46
N CYS A 234 -23.80 26.40 0.98
CA CYS A 234 -23.38 25.89 2.29
C CYS A 234 -21.88 25.58 2.33
N ILE A 235 -21.32 24.99 1.27
CA ILE A 235 -19.90 24.68 1.18
C ILE A 235 -19.08 25.96 1.04
N HIS A 236 -19.57 26.92 0.24
CA HIS A 236 -18.92 28.23 0.08
C HIS A 236 -18.86 29.00 1.40
N GLU A 237 -19.94 28.99 2.18
CA GLU A 237 -19.99 29.60 3.51
C GLU A 237 -19.03 28.92 4.50
N CYS A 238 -18.92 27.59 4.45
CA CYS A 238 -17.97 26.84 5.29
C CYS A 238 -16.51 27.21 4.98
N ILE A 239 -16.15 27.28 3.69
CA ILE A 239 -14.81 27.69 3.24
C ILE A 239 -14.53 29.15 3.63
N SER A 240 -15.52 30.03 3.48
CA SER A 240 -15.38 31.44 3.85
C SER A 240 -15.15 31.60 5.35
N THR A 241 -15.94 30.90 6.17
CA THR A 241 -15.81 30.90 7.63
C THR A 241 -14.47 30.31 8.07
N PHE A 242 -14.00 29.25 7.40
CA PHE A 242 -12.67 28.68 7.66
C PHE A 242 -11.57 29.71 7.45
N TYR A 243 -11.55 30.44 6.33
CA TYR A 243 -10.54 31.46 6.07
C TYR A 243 -10.60 32.65 7.03
N GLN A 244 -11.81 33.09 7.40
CA GLN A 244 -11.98 34.15 8.41
C GLN A 244 -11.36 33.74 9.75
N ASN A 245 -11.54 32.49 10.17
CA ASN A 245 -10.97 31.96 11.41
C ASN A 245 -9.44 31.84 11.34
N VAL A 246 -8.90 31.34 10.23
CA VAL A 246 -7.46 31.08 10.05
C VAL A 246 -6.67 32.37 9.88
N TYR A 247 -7.12 33.27 9.00
CA TYR A 247 -6.43 34.53 8.74
C TYR A 247 -6.84 35.64 9.70
N GLN A 248 -7.84 35.41 10.56
CA GLN A 248 -8.36 36.41 11.50
C GLN A 248 -8.79 37.71 10.80
N THR A 249 -9.33 37.60 9.57
CA THR A 249 -9.77 38.74 8.76
C THR A 249 -11.20 38.56 8.25
N ASN A 250 -12.03 39.59 8.41
CA ASN A 250 -13.44 39.58 7.97
C ASN A 250 -13.65 40.15 6.55
N GLN A 251 -12.59 40.62 5.88
CA GLN A 251 -12.67 41.33 4.59
C GLN A 251 -11.99 40.57 3.43
N MET A 252 -11.78 39.27 3.57
CA MET A 252 -11.16 38.46 2.51
C MET A 252 -12.19 38.09 1.43
N TYR A 253 -11.87 38.37 0.17
CA TYR A 253 -12.65 37.85 -0.95
C TYR A 253 -12.33 36.36 -1.14
N VAL A 254 -13.36 35.52 -1.07
CA VAL A 254 -13.22 34.05 -1.19
C VAL A 254 -13.85 33.61 -2.51
N PRO A 255 -13.03 33.20 -3.50
CA PRO A 255 -13.54 32.77 -4.81
C PRO A 255 -14.55 31.63 -4.68
N GLY A 256 -15.52 31.60 -5.60
CA GLY A 256 -16.53 30.55 -5.68
C GLY A 256 -16.06 29.31 -6.45
N GLU A 257 -14.80 29.25 -6.88
CA GLU A 257 -14.28 28.20 -7.76
C GLU A 257 -13.26 27.32 -7.01
N ILE A 258 -13.49 26.01 -7.04
CA ILE A 258 -12.58 25.02 -6.43
C ILE A 258 -12.23 23.92 -7.42
N ILE A 259 -11.04 23.33 -7.29
CA ILE A 259 -10.58 22.24 -8.13
C ILE A 259 -10.75 20.93 -7.36
N LYS A 260 -11.79 20.15 -7.67
CA LYS A 260 -12.09 18.89 -6.97
C LYS A 260 -11.27 17.72 -7.51
N PHE A 261 -10.87 16.82 -6.63
CA PHE A 261 -10.23 15.55 -6.98
C PHE A 261 -10.57 14.43 -5.99
N LYS A 262 -10.32 13.18 -6.42
CA LYS A 262 -10.88 11.99 -5.76
C LYS A 262 -9.94 11.26 -4.82
N THR A 263 -8.63 11.38 -5.02
CA THR A 263 -7.61 10.59 -4.31
C THR A 263 -6.37 11.42 -4.08
N ILE A 264 -5.70 11.18 -2.94
CA ILE A 264 -4.42 11.81 -2.60
C ILE A 264 -3.51 10.79 -1.93
N ASN A 265 -2.20 10.89 -2.16
CA ASN A 265 -1.18 10.14 -1.46
C ASN A 265 -0.43 11.09 -0.51
N LEU A 266 -0.51 10.83 0.79
CA LEU A 266 0.19 11.58 1.84
C LEU A 266 1.22 10.67 2.47
N LEU A 267 2.51 10.99 2.31
CA LEU A 267 3.64 10.26 2.89
C LEU A 267 3.61 8.72 2.65
N GLY A 268 3.14 8.28 1.49
CA GLY A 268 3.04 6.87 1.12
C GLY A 268 1.69 6.23 1.44
N GLN A 269 0.83 6.89 2.23
CA GLN A 269 -0.53 6.44 2.51
C GLN A 269 -1.52 7.02 1.49
N SER A 270 -2.27 6.15 0.83
CA SER A 270 -3.33 6.57 -0.10
C SER A 270 -4.65 6.79 0.63
N TYR A 271 -5.24 7.98 0.43
CA TYR A 271 -6.57 8.34 0.88
C TYR A 271 -7.50 8.50 -0.33
N LYS A 272 -8.76 8.08 -0.14
CA LYS A 272 -9.79 8.14 -1.19
C LYS A 272 -10.98 8.93 -0.68
N SER A 273 -11.74 9.51 -1.59
CA SER A 273 -13.02 10.14 -1.27
C SER A 273 -14.17 9.15 -1.36
N ALA A 274 -15.28 9.44 -0.68
CA ALA A 274 -16.52 8.68 -0.78
C ALA A 274 -17.11 8.69 -2.21
N ALA A 275 -16.69 9.63 -3.07
CA ALA A 275 -17.04 9.67 -4.48
C ALA A 275 -16.37 8.58 -5.35
N CYS A 276 -15.47 7.77 -4.78
CA CYS A 276 -14.89 6.59 -5.44
C CYS A 276 -15.82 5.37 -5.37
N TYR A 277 -15.58 4.36 -6.22
CA TYR A 277 -16.40 3.14 -6.32
C TYR A 277 -16.51 2.33 -5.00
N SER A 278 -15.59 2.54 -4.06
CA SER A 278 -15.62 1.96 -2.73
C SER A 278 -15.35 3.03 -1.68
N PRO A 279 -16.15 3.11 -0.60
CA PRO A 279 -15.87 4.01 0.53
C PRO A 279 -14.69 3.52 1.38
N ARG A 280 -14.13 2.33 1.10
CA ARG A 280 -12.94 1.81 1.78
C ARG A 280 -11.75 2.73 1.51
N GLY A 281 -11.18 3.28 2.58
CA GLY A 281 -10.09 4.28 2.54
C GLY A 281 -10.56 5.74 2.51
N SER A 282 -11.86 6.00 2.70
CA SER A 282 -12.41 7.36 2.88
C SER A 282 -12.49 7.82 4.33
N TYR A 283 -12.20 6.94 5.27
CA TYR A 283 -12.26 7.24 6.69
C TYR A 283 -10.88 7.67 7.20
N LEU A 284 -10.86 8.78 7.94
CA LEU A 284 -9.67 9.33 8.55
C LEU A 284 -9.97 9.81 9.97
N CYS A 285 -8.94 10.21 10.69
CA CYS A 285 -9.07 10.94 11.93
C CYS A 285 -8.20 12.21 11.95
N SER A 286 -8.61 13.19 12.75
CA SER A 286 -7.85 14.39 13.03
C SER A 286 -8.04 14.83 14.48
N PHE A 287 -7.10 15.60 15.01
CA PHE A 287 -7.17 16.16 16.36
C PHE A 287 -8.06 17.40 16.42
N PHE A 288 -8.86 17.46 17.49
CA PHE A 288 -9.73 18.58 17.83
C PHE A 288 -9.52 19.03 19.29
N PRO A 289 -9.78 20.30 19.63
CA PRO A 289 -9.79 20.77 21.01
C PRO A 289 -10.83 19.99 21.84
N GLY A 290 -10.40 19.48 23.00
CA GLY A 290 -11.25 18.79 23.97
C GLY A 290 -11.64 19.70 25.15
N PRO A 291 -12.59 19.24 25.99
CA PRO A 291 -13.16 20.06 27.07
C PRO A 291 -12.17 20.42 28.20
N ASN A 292 -11.07 19.68 28.38
CA ASN A 292 -10.12 19.86 29.48
C ASN A 292 -8.72 20.29 28.99
N GLN A 293 -8.61 21.23 28.04
CA GLN A 293 -7.34 21.67 27.41
C GLN A 293 -6.52 20.56 26.71
N GLY A 294 -6.99 19.32 26.71
CA GLY A 294 -6.45 18.22 25.93
C GLY A 294 -7.03 18.17 24.52
N TYR A 295 -6.55 17.22 23.72
CA TYR A 295 -7.00 17.02 22.34
C TYR A 295 -7.68 15.66 22.16
N ILE A 296 -8.70 15.62 21.31
CA ILE A 296 -9.48 14.42 21.03
C ILE A 296 -9.33 14.09 19.54
N LEU A 297 -9.00 12.84 19.23
CA LEU A 297 -9.07 12.29 17.87
C LEU A 297 -10.53 12.05 17.49
N ARG A 298 -11.00 12.77 16.48
CA ARG A 298 -12.34 12.57 15.89
C ARG A 298 -12.22 11.83 14.56
N PRO A 299 -13.00 10.77 14.32
CA PRO A 299 -13.09 10.12 13.03
C PRO A 299 -14.08 10.84 12.11
N GLY A 300 -13.78 10.84 10.82
CA GLY A 300 -14.65 11.41 9.80
C GLY A 300 -14.48 10.72 8.46
N GLN A 301 -15.41 11.00 7.55
CA GLN A 301 -15.41 10.49 6.19
C GLN A 301 -15.18 11.62 5.18
N VAL A 302 -14.14 11.46 4.36
CA VAL A 302 -13.83 12.38 3.26
C VAL A 302 -14.87 12.24 2.16
N GLN A 303 -15.57 13.33 1.84
CA GLN A 303 -16.52 13.38 0.74
C GLN A 303 -15.82 13.66 -0.60
N PHE A 304 -14.87 14.60 -0.60
CA PHE A 304 -14.01 14.94 -1.72
C PHE A 304 -12.77 15.72 -1.23
N PHE A 305 -11.73 15.76 -2.06
CA PHE A 305 -10.60 16.67 -1.86
C PHE A 305 -10.70 17.84 -2.84
N PHE A 306 -10.12 18.98 -2.48
CA PHE A 306 -10.10 20.13 -3.37
C PHE A 306 -8.89 21.03 -3.15
N CYS A 307 -8.47 21.68 -4.23
CA CYS A 307 -7.58 22.84 -4.17
C CYS A 307 -8.40 24.12 -4.34
N HIS A 308 -7.98 25.17 -3.64
CA HIS A 308 -8.57 26.50 -3.74
C HIS A 308 -7.46 27.52 -3.91
N ILE A 309 -7.62 28.44 -4.85
CA ILE A 309 -6.61 29.44 -5.19
C ILE A 309 -7.10 30.79 -4.68
N LEU A 310 -6.35 31.43 -3.78
CA LEU A 310 -6.67 32.75 -3.26
C LEU A 310 -5.57 33.74 -3.65
N GLU A 311 -5.99 34.94 -4.04
CA GLU A 311 -5.08 36.04 -4.27
C GLU A 311 -4.81 36.77 -2.95
N MET A 312 -3.57 36.70 -2.46
CA MET A 312 -3.11 37.35 -1.23
C MET A 312 -1.84 38.14 -1.54
N ASP A 313 -1.78 39.42 -1.16
CA ASP A 313 -0.63 40.30 -1.41
C ASP A 313 -0.11 40.28 -2.87
N ASN A 314 -1.04 40.33 -3.83
CA ASN A 314 -0.79 40.22 -5.28
C ASN A 314 -0.07 38.92 -5.70
N LYS A 315 -0.23 37.85 -4.92
CA LYS A 315 0.26 36.50 -5.24
C LYS A 315 -0.87 35.49 -5.15
N GLU A 316 -0.90 34.56 -6.09
CA GLU A 316 -1.78 33.40 -6.02
C GLU A 316 -1.20 32.39 -5.02
N VAL A 317 -1.95 32.10 -3.97
CA VAL A 317 -1.63 31.08 -2.97
C VAL A 317 -2.59 29.91 -3.17
N ILE A 318 -2.04 28.71 -3.28
CA ILE A 318 -2.81 27.48 -3.45
C ILE A 318 -2.99 26.81 -2.09
N HIS A 319 -4.24 26.58 -1.70
CA HIS A 319 -4.59 25.84 -0.50
C HIS A 319 -5.17 24.48 -0.86
N THR A 320 -4.78 23.44 -0.13
CA THR A 320 -5.22 22.06 -0.37
C THR A 320 -5.98 21.51 0.84
N PHE A 321 -7.20 21.03 0.60
CA PHE A 321 -8.11 20.58 1.65
C PHE A 321 -8.78 19.24 1.35
N ALA A 322 -9.25 18.61 2.42
CA ALA A 322 -10.25 17.55 2.40
C ALA A 322 -11.57 18.11 2.96
N PHE A 323 -12.67 17.86 2.27
CA PHE A 323 -14.00 18.10 2.83
C PHE A 323 -14.47 16.85 3.57
N VAL A 324 -14.54 16.94 4.90
CA VAL A 324 -14.76 15.79 5.80
C VAL A 324 -16.08 15.97 6.56
N ARG A 325 -16.90 14.92 6.60
CA ARG A 325 -18.03 14.86 7.53
C ARG A 325 -17.63 14.08 8.79
N TRP A 326 -17.79 14.70 9.95
CA TRP A 326 -17.39 14.14 11.25
C TRP A 326 -18.54 13.34 11.86
N TYR A 327 -18.21 12.21 12.49
CA TYR A 327 -19.21 11.40 13.18
C TYR A 327 -19.55 11.97 14.56
N LYS A 328 -20.82 11.91 14.96
CA LYS A 328 -21.25 12.39 16.29
C LYS A 328 -20.68 11.51 17.39
N SER A 329 -20.25 12.15 18.49
CA SER A 329 -19.89 11.42 19.71
C SER A 329 -21.08 10.64 20.28
N THR A 330 -20.82 9.49 20.88
CA THR A 330 -21.84 8.63 21.48
C THR A 330 -21.53 8.39 22.95
N PRO A 331 -22.54 8.42 23.85
CA PRO A 331 -22.34 8.10 25.27
C PRO A 331 -22.10 6.60 25.51
N TYR A 332 -22.32 5.75 24.51
CA TYR A 332 -22.16 4.30 24.63
C TYR A 332 -20.69 3.89 24.53
N THR A 333 -20.14 3.37 25.62
CA THR A 333 -18.81 2.75 25.69
C THR A 333 -18.96 1.25 25.93
N PHE A 334 -18.26 0.41 25.17
CA PHE A 334 -18.22 -1.02 25.46
C PHE A 334 -17.21 -1.30 26.59
N GLY A 335 -17.68 -1.94 27.66
CA GLY A 335 -16.86 -2.32 28.81
C GLY A 335 -16.02 -3.55 28.54
N MET A 336 -14.84 -3.39 27.95
CA MET A 336 -13.69 -4.28 28.17
C MET A 336 -12.41 -3.61 27.68
N ASP A 337 -11.39 -3.61 28.55
CA ASP A 337 -10.03 -3.10 28.35
C ASP A 337 -9.85 -1.61 28.05
N SER A 338 -9.47 -0.88 29.10
CA SER A 338 -8.83 0.45 29.03
C SER A 338 -7.46 0.46 28.33
N SER A 339 -7.08 -0.63 27.65
CA SER A 339 -5.77 -0.83 27.02
C SER A 339 -5.80 -0.93 25.50
N ASN A 340 -6.96 -0.91 24.84
CA ASN A 340 -7.05 -0.98 23.38
C ASN A 340 -7.67 0.31 22.81
N ASP A 341 -7.02 0.90 21.79
CA ASP A 341 -7.35 2.15 21.08
C ASP A 341 -8.71 2.17 20.33
N LEU A 342 -9.68 1.34 20.74
CA LEU A 342 -10.98 1.21 20.12
C LEU A 342 -11.96 2.26 20.69
N LYS A 343 -12.38 3.21 19.85
CA LYS A 343 -13.38 4.23 20.24
C LYS A 343 -14.68 4.03 19.46
N THR A 344 -15.80 4.22 20.14
CA THR A 344 -17.15 4.14 19.58
C THR A 344 -17.66 5.50 19.15
N TRP A 345 -18.33 5.56 18.01
CA TRP A 345 -18.94 6.76 17.45
C TRP A 345 -20.32 6.46 16.87
N SER A 346 -21.18 7.46 16.79
CA SER A 346 -22.48 7.30 16.11
C SER A 346 -22.29 7.12 14.60
N ASP A 347 -23.21 6.42 13.94
CA ASP A 347 -23.28 6.34 12.46
C ASP A 347 -23.85 7.65 11.84
N GLU A 348 -24.26 8.60 12.69
CA GLU A 348 -24.71 9.92 12.25
C GLU A 348 -23.57 10.92 12.13
N PHE A 349 -23.62 11.76 11.10
CA PHE A 349 -22.71 12.89 10.94
C PHE A 349 -23.17 14.12 11.73
N GLU A 350 -22.21 14.89 12.23
CA GLU A 350 -22.42 16.25 12.73
C GLU A 350 -22.95 17.17 11.61
N GLU A 351 -23.49 18.32 12.01
CA GLU A 351 -23.90 19.36 11.07
C GLU A 351 -22.68 19.91 10.34
N VAL A 352 -22.91 20.39 9.11
CA VAL A 352 -21.83 20.90 8.27
C VAL A 352 -21.46 22.30 8.77
N ASP A 353 -20.19 22.48 9.13
CA ASP A 353 -19.64 23.75 9.58
C ASP A 353 -18.23 23.98 9.02
N SER A 354 -17.56 25.05 9.46
CA SER A 354 -16.17 25.35 9.04
C SER A 354 -15.16 24.26 9.40
N SER A 355 -15.47 23.39 10.37
CA SER A 355 -14.60 22.28 10.76
C SER A 355 -14.58 21.13 9.74
N CYS A 356 -15.55 21.10 8.82
CA CYS A 356 -15.58 20.18 7.69
C CYS A 356 -14.49 20.48 6.65
N VAL A 357 -13.90 21.69 6.67
CA VAL A 357 -12.76 22.06 5.82
C VAL A 357 -11.47 21.73 6.56
N LEU A 358 -10.82 20.65 6.14
CA LEU A 358 -9.61 20.14 6.80
C LEU A 358 -8.38 20.32 5.90
N PRO A 359 -7.37 21.12 6.29
CA PRO A 359 -6.05 21.08 5.65
C PRO A 359 -5.52 19.65 5.57
N VAL A 360 -5.04 19.22 4.41
CA VAL A 360 -4.57 17.82 4.23
C VAL A 360 -3.39 17.48 5.14
N GLN A 361 -2.63 18.49 5.58
CA GLN A 361 -1.55 18.42 6.56
C GLN A 361 -2.05 18.00 7.96
N ARG A 362 -3.33 18.22 8.28
CA ARG A 362 -3.94 17.88 9.57
C ARG A 362 -4.54 16.47 9.63
N ILE A 363 -4.41 15.69 8.56
CA ILE A 363 -4.87 14.29 8.56
C ILE A 363 -3.89 13.47 9.41
N TYR A 364 -4.37 12.96 10.54
CA TYR A 364 -3.52 12.21 11.48
C TYR A 364 -3.26 10.78 10.99
N GLY A 365 -4.29 10.10 10.49
CA GLY A 365 -4.18 8.71 10.05
C GLY A 365 -5.49 8.15 9.49
N PRO A 366 -5.41 7.01 8.78
CA PRO A 366 -6.58 6.29 8.30
C PRO A 366 -7.31 5.60 9.46
N VAL A 367 -8.64 5.50 9.34
CA VAL A 367 -9.47 4.78 10.31
C VAL A 367 -10.08 3.57 9.62
N GLY A 368 -10.03 2.41 10.28
CA GLY A 368 -10.80 1.25 9.88
C GLY A 368 -12.03 1.16 10.76
N GLY A 369 -13.21 1.07 10.17
CA GLY A 369 -14.43 0.97 10.95
C GLY A 369 -15.45 -0.02 10.41
N THR A 370 -16.27 -0.52 11.32
CA THR A 370 -17.41 -1.41 11.01
C THR A 370 -18.66 -0.89 11.72
N SER A 371 -19.78 -0.85 11.02
CA SER A 371 -21.08 -0.46 11.57
C SER A 371 -21.80 -1.69 12.13
N THR A 372 -22.35 -1.60 13.34
CA THR A 372 -23.25 -2.62 13.89
C THR A 372 -24.49 -1.98 14.50
N GLU A 373 -25.62 -2.69 14.39
CA GLU A 373 -26.85 -2.34 15.09
C GLU A 373 -26.77 -2.88 16.52
N VAL A 374 -26.97 -2.01 17.50
CA VAL A 374 -27.00 -2.40 18.92
C VAL A 374 -28.42 -2.14 19.44
N GLU A 375 -29.06 -3.17 20.03
CA GLU A 375 -30.29 -2.99 20.77
C GLU A 375 -29.98 -2.33 22.12
N VAL A 376 -30.51 -1.11 22.31
CA VAL A 376 -30.34 -0.37 23.56
C VAL A 376 -31.33 -0.92 24.59
N GLN A 377 -30.83 -1.65 25.60
CA GLN A 377 -31.60 -1.89 26.83
C GLN A 377 -31.25 -0.83 27.88
N PRO A 378 -32.23 -0.30 28.65
CA PRO A 378 -32.00 0.86 29.51
C PRO A 378 -31.00 0.63 30.64
N GLU A 379 -30.77 -0.60 31.09
CA GLU A 379 -29.83 -0.91 32.17
C GLU A 379 -29.42 -2.37 32.03
N GLY A 380 -28.11 -2.65 31.99
CA GLY A 380 -27.59 -4.01 32.15
C GLY A 380 -26.70 -4.51 31.01
N ILE A 381 -25.46 -4.80 31.38
CA ILE A 381 -24.42 -5.45 30.59
C ILE A 381 -24.90 -6.81 30.07
N ASN A 382 -24.82 -7.06 28.76
CA ASN A 382 -24.65 -8.41 28.24
C ASN A 382 -23.90 -8.40 26.89
N LEU A 383 -22.65 -8.87 26.96
CA LEU A 383 -21.72 -9.11 25.86
C LEU A 383 -21.90 -10.56 25.37
N SER A 384 -22.28 -10.76 24.11
CA SER A 384 -22.22 -12.12 23.50
C SER A 384 -21.80 -12.17 22.03
N ILE A 385 -21.16 -11.13 21.49
CA ILE A 385 -20.63 -11.17 20.10
C ILE A 385 -19.11 -10.93 20.03
N LEU A 386 -18.46 -10.54 21.14
CA LEU A 386 -17.06 -10.08 21.15
C LEU A 386 -15.99 -11.17 21.39
N GLY A 387 -16.35 -12.45 21.38
CA GLY A 387 -15.43 -13.56 21.64
C GLY A 387 -14.33 -13.80 20.60
N CYS A 388 -14.23 -12.99 19.53
CA CYS A 388 -13.26 -13.21 18.44
C CYS A 388 -12.18 -12.13 18.31
N LEU A 389 -12.08 -11.18 19.25
CA LEU A 389 -11.05 -10.14 19.23
C LEU A 389 -10.06 -10.36 20.37
N SER A 390 -9.15 -11.33 20.19
CA SER A 390 -8.01 -11.47 21.10
C SER A 390 -6.83 -12.18 20.42
N MET A 391 -5.70 -11.46 20.45
CA MET A 391 -4.30 -11.92 20.46
C MET A 391 -3.49 -11.97 19.16
N TYR A 392 -4.08 -12.00 17.95
CA TYR A 392 -3.30 -11.88 16.71
C TYR A 392 -4.04 -11.01 15.70
N GLY A 393 -3.65 -9.73 15.61
CA GLY A 393 -4.30 -8.70 14.81
C GLY A 393 -4.31 -8.96 13.31
N LEU A 394 -5.21 -9.84 12.84
CA LEU A 394 -5.51 -10.06 11.43
C LEU A 394 -6.87 -10.76 11.30
N ILE A 395 -7.89 -10.06 10.79
CA ILE A 395 -9.01 -10.74 10.12
C ILE A 395 -9.40 -10.00 8.84
N ALA A 396 -9.30 -10.73 7.72
CA ALA A 396 -9.99 -10.45 6.48
C ALA A 396 -11.48 -10.78 6.65
N VAL A 397 -12.36 -9.78 6.54
CA VAL A 397 -13.80 -10.03 6.43
C VAL A 397 -14.18 -10.04 4.96
N SER A 398 -14.40 -11.25 4.44
CA SER A 398 -15.10 -11.51 3.18
C SER A 398 -16.48 -10.85 3.24
N GLN A 399 -16.71 -9.84 2.41
CA GLN A 399 -18.06 -9.41 2.07
C GLN A 399 -18.69 -10.50 1.17
N GLN A 400 -19.37 -11.47 1.77
CA GLN A 400 -20.46 -12.13 1.05
C GLN A 400 -21.62 -11.15 0.97
N VAL A 401 -21.69 -10.42 -0.16
CA VAL A 401 -22.93 -9.76 -0.58
C VAL A 401 -23.92 -10.87 -0.89
N PRO A 402 -25.08 -10.98 -0.20
CA PRO A 402 -26.09 -11.93 -0.60
C PRO A 402 -26.60 -11.53 -1.99
N LYS A 403 -26.36 -12.38 -3.00
CA LYS A 403 -26.98 -12.24 -4.31
C LYS A 403 -28.49 -12.31 -4.13
N LEU A 404 -29.18 -11.21 -4.45
CA LEU A 404 -30.64 -11.13 -4.46
C LEU A 404 -31.20 -12.07 -5.53
N ASN A 405 -31.54 -13.31 -5.15
CA ASN A 405 -32.23 -14.24 -6.04
C ASN A 405 -33.73 -13.93 -6.05
N ARG A 406 -34.22 -13.45 -7.20
CA ARG A 406 -35.64 -13.47 -7.55
C ARG A 406 -36.15 -14.91 -7.55
N ARG A 407 -37.11 -15.25 -6.68
CA ARG A 407 -38.19 -16.24 -6.93
C ARG A 407 -39.35 -16.10 -5.93
N LYS A 408 -40.54 -16.43 -6.42
CA LYS A 408 -41.89 -16.11 -5.92
C LYS A 408 -42.38 -17.00 -4.76
N LYS A 409 -43.26 -16.38 -3.93
CA LYS A 409 -44.43 -16.89 -3.16
C LYS A 409 -44.20 -17.89 -2.01
N GLN A 410 -44.61 -17.51 -0.79
CA GLN A 410 -45.92 -17.89 -0.21
C GLN A 410 -46.25 -17.10 1.07
N LYS A 411 -47.53 -16.69 1.19
CA LYS A 411 -48.15 -16.13 2.40
C LYS A 411 -48.44 -17.27 3.38
N ILE A 412 -48.05 -17.11 4.64
CA ILE A 412 -48.79 -17.69 5.77
C ILE A 412 -48.96 -16.57 6.80
N ALA A 413 -50.21 -16.34 7.18
CA ALA A 413 -50.64 -15.33 8.13
C ALA A 413 -50.67 -15.91 9.55
N GLY A 414 -50.38 -15.08 10.55
CA GLY A 414 -50.87 -15.26 11.92
C GLY A 414 -49.82 -15.20 13.02
N ILE A 415 -49.66 -14.01 13.61
CA ILE A 415 -49.96 -13.67 15.02
C ILE A 415 -49.11 -12.45 15.40
N LYS A 416 -49.81 -11.33 15.61
CA LYS A 416 -49.27 -10.11 16.18
C LYS A 416 -48.90 -10.36 17.64
N ARG A 417 -47.62 -10.26 17.99
CA ARG A 417 -47.18 -9.75 19.29
C ARG A 417 -46.46 -8.44 19.04
N SER A 418 -47.17 -7.34 19.31
CA SER A 418 -46.62 -5.99 19.34
C SER A 418 -45.68 -5.86 20.53
N PHE A 419 -44.38 -5.85 20.28
CA PHE A 419 -43.40 -5.23 21.17
C PHE A 419 -43.34 -3.72 20.85
N PRO A 420 -43.09 -2.85 21.84
CA PRO A 420 -43.05 -1.40 21.63
C PRO A 420 -41.88 -1.02 20.70
N PRO A 421 -41.87 0.19 20.11
CA PRO A 421 -40.78 0.60 19.22
C PRO A 421 -39.53 0.88 20.06
N THR A 422 -38.72 -0.14 20.31
CA THR A 422 -37.37 0.04 20.85
C THR A 422 -36.48 0.52 19.71
N GLY A 423 -36.03 1.78 19.81
CA GLY A 423 -35.23 2.44 18.78
C GLY A 423 -33.89 1.73 18.57
N LEU A 424 -33.74 1.10 17.41
CA LEU A 424 -32.45 0.61 16.92
C LEU A 424 -31.53 1.80 16.68
N THR A 425 -30.36 1.83 17.33
CA THR A 425 -29.31 2.82 17.05
C THR A 425 -28.15 2.10 16.35
N ARG A 426 -27.74 2.59 15.18
CA ARG A 426 -26.53 2.11 14.48
C ARG A 426 -25.31 2.81 15.07
N VAL A 427 -24.32 2.02 15.46
CA VAL A 427 -23.05 2.50 16.04
C VAL A 427 -21.91 2.08 15.11
N ILE A 428 -20.96 2.98 14.88
CA ILE A 428 -19.72 2.69 14.16
C ILE A 428 -18.62 2.38 15.18
N PHE A 429 -17.96 1.24 14.99
CA PHE A 429 -16.66 0.97 15.58
C PHE A 429 -15.58 1.64 14.75
N ALA A 430 -14.73 2.45 15.37
CA ALA A 430 -13.55 3.02 14.72
C ALA A 430 -12.29 2.50 15.41
N VAL A 431 -11.47 1.77 14.66
CA VAL A 431 -10.10 1.39 15.05
C VAL A 431 -9.16 2.34 14.32
N CYS A 432 -8.41 3.14 15.08
CA CYS A 432 -7.27 3.87 14.52
C CYS A 432 -6.18 2.86 14.17
N PHE A 433 -5.85 2.74 12.88
CA PHE A 433 -4.70 1.94 12.47
C PHE A 433 -3.48 2.84 12.43
N LEU A 434 -2.70 2.80 13.51
CA LEU A 434 -1.33 3.28 13.66
C LEU A 434 -1.11 4.81 13.59
N PRO A 435 -0.21 5.37 14.42
CA PRO A 435 0.42 6.67 14.14
C PRO A 435 1.26 6.58 12.84
N PRO A 436 1.62 7.71 12.20
CA PRO A 436 2.47 7.69 11.01
C PRO A 436 3.73 6.86 11.26
N CYS A 437 4.02 5.92 10.35
CA CYS A 437 5.18 5.04 10.40
C CYS A 437 6.49 5.84 10.31
N LEU A 438 6.97 6.37 11.44
CA LEU A 438 8.38 6.70 11.73
C LEU A 438 8.50 6.71 13.27
N PRO A 439 9.57 6.13 13.84
CA PRO A 439 9.70 6.02 15.30
C PRO A 439 9.73 7.42 15.90
N MET A 440 8.92 7.64 16.93
CA MET A 440 9.16 8.76 17.85
C MET A 440 10.55 8.55 18.43
N LEU A 441 11.54 9.25 17.89
CA LEU A 441 12.80 9.48 18.58
C LEU A 441 12.45 10.32 19.81
N ASN A 442 12.38 9.68 20.96
CA ASN A 442 12.44 10.37 22.25
C ASN A 442 13.73 11.22 22.24
N PRO A 443 13.65 12.54 22.37
CA PRO A 443 14.83 13.37 22.49
C PRO A 443 15.33 13.39 23.93
N THR A 444 15.52 12.21 24.54
CA THR A 444 16.16 12.07 25.87
C THR A 444 16.61 10.62 26.03
N GLU A 445 17.78 10.29 25.53
CA GLU A 445 18.72 9.34 26.14
C GLU A 445 20.01 9.38 25.31
N GLU A 446 20.90 10.29 25.72
CA GLU A 446 22.33 10.10 25.54
C GLU A 446 22.71 8.72 26.09
N CYS A 447 23.36 7.89 25.27
CA CYS A 447 24.48 7.01 25.66
C CYS A 447 24.65 5.90 24.61
N TRP A 448 25.55 6.12 23.65
CA TRP A 448 26.42 5.04 23.16
C TRP A 448 27.82 5.63 22.97
N PRO A 449 28.83 5.19 23.74
CA PRO A 449 30.20 5.61 23.53
C PRO A 449 30.78 4.92 22.30
N GLU A 450 31.65 5.67 21.62
CA GLU A 450 32.51 5.21 20.53
C GLU A 450 33.27 3.93 20.91
N ILE A 451 33.20 2.90 20.04
CA ILE A 451 34.30 1.97 19.70
C ILE A 451 34.15 1.56 18.23
#